data_AF-A0A3S1FHK2-F1
#
_entry.id   AF-A0A3S1FHK2-F1
#
_cell.length_a   1.000
_cell.length_b   1.000
_cell.length_c   1.000
_cell.angle_alpha   90.00
_cell.angle_beta   90.00
_cell.angle_gamma   90.00
#
_symmetry.space_group_name_H-M   'P 1'
#
loop_
_entity.id
_entity.type
_entity.pdbx_description
1 polymer ?
#
loop_
_entity_poly.entity_id
_entity_poly.type
_entity_poly.pdbx_seq_one_letter_code
_entity_poly.pdbx_strand_id
1 'polypeptide(L)'
;MPNGISPIADADDLCRLSAAELNVAYRAGSLSPVEVTMAALARAEAINPLFNAFTMIDRKAAIEAAGASEKRWRAGEPLSAADGIPTT
;
A
#
# COMPACT_ATOMS: atom_id res chain seq x y z
N MET A 1 0.76 17.11 17.61
CA MET A 1 0.82 15.66 17.32
C MET A 1 1.47 14.97 18.50
N PRO A 2 0.92 13.87 19.03
CA PRO A 2 1.59 13.13 20.10
C PRO A 2 2.99 12.74 19.59
N ASN A 3 4.02 13.09 20.37
CA ASN A 3 5.45 12.81 20.13
C ASN A 3 6.11 13.42 18.86
N GLY A 4 5.49 14.40 18.19
CA GLY A 4 6.12 15.08 17.05
C GLY A 4 6.17 14.29 15.73
N ILE A 5 5.60 13.08 15.71
CA ILE A 5 5.47 12.26 14.49
C ILE A 5 4.35 12.83 13.62
N SER A 6 4.67 13.11 12.35
CA SER A 6 3.72 13.47 11.31
C SER A 6 3.20 12.20 10.62
N PRO A 7 1.89 11.89 10.70
CA PRO A 7 1.31 10.69 10.08
C PRO A 7 1.58 10.60 8.56
N ILE A 8 1.65 11.75 7.88
CA ILE A 8 1.84 11.82 6.43
C ILE A 8 3.29 12.14 6.08
N ALA A 9 3.91 13.16 6.69
CA ALA A 9 5.24 13.61 6.26
C ALA A 9 6.35 12.58 6.57
N ASP A 10 6.18 11.77 7.63
CA ASP A 10 7.15 10.75 8.02
C ASP A 10 6.84 9.37 7.41
N ALA A 11 5.82 9.26 6.56
CA ALA A 11 5.51 8.02 5.86
C ALA A 11 6.47 7.82 4.69
N ASP A 12 6.75 6.56 4.32
CA ASP A 12 7.49 6.22 3.10
C ASP A 12 6.85 6.91 1.87
N ASP A 13 7.67 7.29 0.89
CA ASP A 13 7.21 7.96 -0.33
C ASP A 13 6.13 7.15 -1.05
N LEU A 14 6.23 5.81 -1.03
CA LEU A 14 5.22 4.90 -1.59
C LEU A 14 3.86 5.02 -0.92
N CYS A 15 3.81 5.38 0.36
CA CYS A 15 2.57 5.59 1.11
C CYS A 15 1.91 6.95 0.81
N ARG A 16 2.62 7.86 0.12
CA ARG A 16 2.12 9.21 -0.19
C ARG A 16 1.64 9.34 -1.64
N LEU A 17 1.81 8.30 -2.45
CA LEU A 17 1.27 8.24 -3.80
C LEU A 17 -0.25 8.10 -3.77
N SER A 18 -0.92 8.83 -4.65
CA SER A 18 -2.35 8.67 -4.89
C SER A 18 -2.65 7.35 -5.62
N ALA A 19 -3.89 6.87 -5.51
CA ALA A 19 -4.34 5.70 -6.26
C ALA A 19 -4.17 5.86 -7.78
N ALA A 20 -4.29 7.09 -8.30
CA ALA A 20 -4.08 7.38 -9.72
C ALA A 20 -2.59 7.24 -10.12
N GLU A 21 -1.67 7.74 -9.30
CA GLU A 21 -0.22 7.60 -9.53
C GLU A 21 0.21 6.13 -9.45
N LEU A 22 -0.32 5.39 -8.47
CA LEU A 22 -0.09 3.95 -8.35
C LEU A 22 -0.62 3.19 -9.57
N ASN A 23 -1.82 3.51 -10.08
CA ASN A 23 -2.33 2.90 -11.31
C ASN A 23 -1.38 3.09 -12.50
N VAL A 24 -0.90 4.32 -12.68
CA VAL A 24 0.05 4.65 -13.77
C VAL A 24 1.36 3.87 -13.59
N ALA A 25 1.89 3.82 -12.37
CA ALA A 25 3.13 3.11 -12.08
C ALA A 25 3.01 1.59 -12.26
N TYR A 26 1.90 0.98 -11.84
CA TYR A 26 1.66 -0.45 -12.02
C TYR A 26 1.46 -0.81 -13.49
N ARG A 27 0.75 0.04 -14.24
CA ARG A 27 0.61 -0.10 -15.70
C ARG A 27 1.95 0.00 -16.41
N ALA A 28 2.83 0.90 -15.96
CA ALA A 28 4.18 1.06 -16.50
C ALA A 28 5.15 -0.03 -16.03
N GLY A 29 4.79 -0.83 -15.03
CA GLY A 29 5.67 -1.81 -14.39
C GLY A 29 6.82 -1.18 -13.60
N SER A 30 6.75 0.12 -13.28
CA SER A 30 7.80 0.84 -12.55
C SER A 30 7.72 0.68 -11.03
N LEU A 31 6.57 0.20 -10.52
CA LEU A 31 6.36 -0.18 -9.12
C LEU A 31 5.57 -1.48 -9.07
N SER A 32 5.80 -2.26 -8.01
CA SER A 32 5.00 -3.45 -7.69
C SER A 32 3.90 -3.15 -6.66
N PRO A 33 2.68 -3.70 -6.83
CA PRO A 33 1.69 -3.73 -5.75
C PRO A 33 2.23 -4.33 -4.44
N VAL A 34 3.17 -5.28 -4.51
CA VAL A 34 3.79 -5.91 -3.34
C VAL A 34 4.68 -4.92 -2.59
N GLU A 35 5.50 -4.14 -3.30
CA GLU A 35 6.37 -3.13 -2.70
C GLU A 35 5.56 -2.07 -1.95
N VAL A 36 4.51 -1.56 -2.59
CA VAL A 36 3.63 -0.53 -2.00
C VAL A 36 2.84 -1.08 -0.82
N THR A 37 2.34 -2.31 -0.91
CA THR A 37 1.63 -2.97 0.20
C THR A 37 2.56 -3.18 1.40
N MET A 38 3.81 -3.56 1.17
CA MET A 38 4.80 -3.73 2.24
C MET A 38 5.10 -2.41 2.94
N ALA A 39 5.26 -1.31 2.20
CA ALA A 39 5.45 0.02 2.76
C ALA A 39 4.24 0.46 3.60
N ALA A 40 3.03 0.28 3.07
CA ALA A 40 1.79 0.63 3.77
C ALA A 40 1.61 -0.16 5.07
N LEU A 41 1.85 -1.48 5.05
CA LEU A 41 1.78 -2.33 6.24
C LEU A 41 2.82 -1.93 7.29
N ALA A 42 4.07 -1.69 6.87
CA ALA A 42 5.13 -1.24 7.79
C ALA A 42 4.76 0.09 8.46
N ARG A 43 4.21 1.04 7.69
CA ARG A 43 3.74 2.31 8.24
C ARG A 43 2.58 2.12 9.21
N ALA A 44 1.56 1.34 8.82
CA ALA A 44 0.39 1.09 9.64
C ALA A 44 0.79 0.47 10.98
N GLU A 45 1.60 -0.59 10.99
CA GLU A 45 2.06 -1.25 12.21
C GLU A 45 2.89 -0.33 13.11
N ALA A 46 3.75 0.51 12.53
CA ALA A 46 4.61 1.42 13.29
C ALA A 46 3.81 2.51 14.04
N ILE A 47 2.73 3.02 13.44
CA ILE A 47 1.98 4.14 14.02
C ILE A 47 0.68 3.72 14.73
N ASN A 48 0.15 2.52 14.45
CA ASN A 48 -1.11 2.07 15.03
C ASN A 48 -1.10 2.05 16.58
N PRO A 49 0.00 1.75 17.30
CA PRO A 49 0.01 1.87 18.76
C PRO A 49 -0.25 3.28 19.30
N LEU A 50 0.01 4.32 18.49
CA LEU A 50 -0.20 5.72 18.87
C LEU A 50 -1.60 6.22 18.50
N PHE A 51 -2.14 5.77 17.36
CA PHE A 51 -3.41 6.28 16.82
C PHE A 51 -4.59 5.32 17.00
N ASN A 52 -4.33 4.03 17.18
CA ASN A 52 -5.31 2.97 17.31
C ASN A 52 -6.38 3.01 16.20
N ALA A 53 -5.94 3.22 14.95
CA ALA A 53 -6.80 3.34 13.78
C ALA A 53 -7.28 1.98 13.25
N PHE A 54 -6.51 0.92 13.49
CA PHE A 54 -6.81 -0.44 13.07
C PHE A 54 -7.10 -1.33 14.27
N THR A 55 -8.24 -2.02 14.23
CA THR A 55 -8.56 -3.11 15.17
C THR A 55 -7.79 -4.39 14.83
N MET A 56 -7.43 -4.58 13.56
CA MET A 56 -6.64 -5.70 13.05
C MET A 56 -5.90 -5.28 11.78
N ILE A 57 -4.67 -5.75 11.62
CA ILE A 57 -3.88 -5.63 10.38
C ILE A 57 -3.58 -7.04 9.89
N ASP A 58 -4.24 -7.49 8.81
CA ASP A 58 -3.99 -8.80 8.21
C ASP A 58 -2.85 -8.72 7.18
N ARG A 59 -1.62 -8.69 7.70
CA ARG A 59 -0.40 -8.62 6.89
C ARG A 59 -0.31 -9.75 5.86
N LYS A 60 -0.71 -10.97 6.23
CA LYS A 60 -0.56 -12.13 5.35
C LYS A 60 -1.50 -12.04 4.16
N ALA A 61 -2.79 -11.79 4.41
CA ALA A 61 -3.78 -11.67 3.35
C ALA A 61 -3.46 -10.49 2.41
N ALA A 62 -3.00 -9.37 2.96
CA ALA A 62 -2.60 -8.22 2.16
C ALA A 62 -1.44 -8.53 1.19
N ILE A 63 -0.38 -9.21 1.66
CA ILE A 63 0.76 -9.61 0.82
C ILE A 63 0.32 -10.63 -0.26
N GLU A 64 -0.54 -11.59 0.09
CA GLU A 64 -1.06 -12.57 -0.86
C GLU A 64 -1.88 -11.90 -1.97
N ALA A 65 -2.79 -10.99 -1.61
CA ALA A 65 -3.60 -10.23 -2.55
C ALA A 65 -2.73 -9.34 -3.46
N ALA A 66 -1.72 -8.68 -2.90
CA ALA A 66 -0.78 -7.87 -3.66
C ALA A 66 0.03 -8.71 -4.66
N GLY A 67 0.48 -9.91 -4.26
CA GLY A 67 1.18 -10.84 -5.16
C GLY A 67 0.28 -11.33 -6.31
N ALA A 68 -1.00 -11.57 -6.05
CA ALA A 68 -1.96 -11.89 -7.10
C ALA A 68 -2.20 -10.71 -8.07
N SER A 69 -2.26 -9.49 -7.53
CA SER A 69 -2.37 -8.25 -8.32
C SER A 69 -1.14 -8.02 -9.20
N GLU A 70 0.06 -8.18 -8.65
CA GLU A 70 1.31 -8.04 -9.41
C GLU A 70 1.34 -8.97 -10.63
N LYS A 71 0.93 -10.23 -10.47
CA LYS A 71 0.84 -11.18 -11.59
C LYS A 71 -0.08 -10.68 -12.69
N ARG A 72 -1.25 -10.13 -12.34
CA ARG A 72 -2.22 -9.58 -13.29
C ARG A 72 -1.70 -8.34 -14.01
N TRP A 73 -1.06 -7.43 -13.29
CA TRP A 73 -0.43 -6.25 -13.88
C TRP A 73 0.67 -6.63 -14.87
N ARG A 74 1.55 -7.58 -14.51
CA ARG A 74 2.58 -8.11 -15.42
C ARG A 74 2.01 -8.82 -16.64
N ALA A 75 0.83 -9.42 -16.52
CA ALA A 75 0.11 -10.05 -17.63
C ALA A 75 -0.70 -9.07 -18.49
N GLY A 76 -0.85 -7.80 -18.08
CA GLY A 76 -1.71 -6.84 -18.76
C GLY A 76 -3.21 -7.04 -18.53
N GLU A 77 -3.58 -7.79 -17.49
CA GLU A 77 -4.95 -8.18 -17.16
C GLU A 77 -5.39 -7.71 -15.75
N PRO A 78 -5.25 -6.41 -15.40
CA PRO A 78 -5.68 -5.92 -14.09
C PRO A 78 -7.20 -6.04 -13.94
N LEU A 79 -7.67 -6.35 -12.73
CA LEU A 79 -9.11 -6.48 -12.45
C LEU A 79 -9.85 -5.14 -12.57
N SER A 80 -9.18 -4.03 -12.29
CA SER A 80 -9.73 -2.68 -12.37
C SER A 80 -8.64 -1.62 -12.27
N ALA A 81 -9.03 -0.34 -12.31
CA ALA A 81 -8.11 0.76 -12.01
C ALA A 81 -7.58 0.76 -10.56
N ALA A 82 -8.24 0.04 -9.65
CA ALA A 82 -7.84 -0.06 -8.24
C ALA A 82 -7.16 -1.41 -7.91
N ASP A 83 -6.88 -2.26 -8.91
CA ASP A 83 -6.21 -3.55 -8.65
C ASP A 83 -4.83 -3.33 -8.03
N GLY A 84 -4.63 -3.80 -6.79
CA GLY A 84 -3.37 -3.69 -6.06
C GLY A 84 -3.20 -2.42 -5.22
N ILE A 85 -4.17 -1.52 -5.19
CA ILE A 85 -4.13 -0.32 -4.33
C ILE A 85 -4.42 -0.72 -2.88
N PRO A 86 -3.54 -0.42 -1.90
CA PRO A 86 -3.82 -0.68 -0.48
C PRO A 86 -5.02 0.16 0.02
N THR A 87 -5.91 -0.46 0.80
CA THR A 87 -7.07 0.19 1.43
C THR A 87 -7.38 -0.44 2.78
N THR A 88 -8.18 0.26 3.59
CA THR A 88 -8.58 -0.11 4.96
C THR A 88 -10.07 -0.32 5.07
#